data_AF-A0AAU9QP53-F1
#
_entry.id   AF-A0AAU9QP53-F1
#
_cell.length_a   1.000
_cell.length_b   1.000
_cell.length_c   1.000
_cell.angle_alpha   90.00
_cell.angle_beta   90.00
_cell.angle_gamma   90.00
#
_symmetry.space_group_name_H-M   'P 1'
#
loop_
_entity.id
_entity.type
_entity.pdbx_description
1 polymer ?
#
loop_
_entity_poly.entity_id
_entity_poly.type
_entity_poly.pdbx_seq_one_letter_code
_entity_poly.pdbx_strand_id
1 'polypeptide(L)'
;MNKLIMTVGLMLVASSSNATETESVAKELAGELVDSFVENKLLTACGTHISNTGKQVVTIDTDCISTVNELLQALETEPNTNELASKVSAFMEANNIPKTH
;
A
#
# COMPACT_ATOMS: atom_id res chain seq x y z
N MET A 1 62.39 32.66 4.23
CA MET A 1 61.24 31.98 4.85
C MET A 1 59.98 32.77 4.52
N ASN A 2 59.05 32.21 3.76
CA ASN A 2 57.61 32.29 4.05
C ASN A 2 56.87 31.38 3.06
N LYS A 3 56.19 30.39 3.63
CA LYS A 3 55.49 29.30 2.94
C LYS A 3 54.19 29.85 2.34
N LEU A 4 54.03 29.71 1.02
CA LEU A 4 52.74 29.86 0.36
C LEU A 4 51.89 28.62 0.69
N ILE A 5 50.83 28.84 1.45
CA ILE A 5 49.86 27.81 1.81
C ILE A 5 48.99 27.55 0.58
N MET A 6 49.11 26.34 0.02
CA MET A 6 48.18 25.78 -0.94
C MET A 6 46.80 25.66 -0.31
N THR A 7 45.84 26.45 -0.77
CA THR A 7 44.42 26.19 -0.49
C THR A 7 43.93 25.19 -1.55
N VAL A 8 44.07 23.91 -1.24
CA VAL A 8 43.36 22.85 -1.97
C VAL A 8 41.89 23.09 -1.69
N GLY A 9 41.20 23.65 -2.69
CA GLY A 9 39.75 23.75 -2.69
C GLY A 9 39.17 22.36 -2.60
N LEU A 10 38.84 21.94 -1.38
CA LEU A 10 38.08 20.74 -1.12
C LEU A 10 36.65 21.01 -1.63
N MET A 11 36.40 20.69 -2.90
CA MET A 11 35.05 20.63 -3.43
C MET A 11 34.32 19.52 -2.66
N LEU A 12 33.49 19.95 -1.71
CA LEU A 12 32.51 19.12 -1.00
C LEU A 12 31.50 18.59 -2.02
N VAL A 13 31.84 17.48 -2.69
CA VAL A 13 30.85 16.60 -3.32
C VAL A 13 30.30 15.69 -2.23
N ALA A 14 29.68 16.29 -1.22
CA ALA A 14 29.02 15.57 -0.15
C ALA A 14 27.60 15.21 -0.60
N SER A 15 27.44 13.95 -0.99
CA SER A 15 26.31 13.11 -0.58
C SER A 15 24.94 13.38 -1.23
N SER A 16 24.84 13.33 -2.55
CA SER A 16 23.52 13.17 -3.22
C SER A 16 22.99 11.73 -3.20
N SER A 17 23.83 10.71 -2.94
CA SER A 17 23.40 9.30 -2.92
C SER A 17 22.50 8.94 -1.74
N ASN A 18 22.69 9.57 -0.57
CA ASN A 18 21.95 9.23 0.64
C ASN A 18 20.49 9.74 0.62
N ALA A 19 20.20 10.79 -0.16
CA ALA A 19 18.84 11.32 -0.28
C ALA A 19 17.94 10.38 -1.09
N THR A 20 18.46 9.82 -2.18
CA THR A 20 17.74 8.89 -3.06
C THR A 20 17.42 7.57 -2.37
N GLU A 21 18.34 7.05 -1.54
CA GLU A 21 18.10 5.81 -0.79
C GLU A 21 17.08 5.99 0.34
N THR A 22 17.10 7.13 1.05
CA THR A 22 16.13 7.40 2.12
C THR A 22 14.72 7.58 1.55
N GLU A 23 14.58 8.23 0.39
CA GLU A 23 13.30 8.36 -0.31
C GLU A 23 12.77 7.02 -0.82
N SER A 24 13.64 6.15 -1.35
CA SER A 24 13.27 4.80 -1.79
C SER A 24 12.74 3.94 -0.64
N VAL A 25 13.46 3.92 0.49
CA VAL A 25 13.05 3.13 1.68
C VAL A 25 11.75 3.67 2.27
N ALA A 26 11.58 5.00 2.33
CA ALA A 26 10.33 5.60 2.80
C ALA A 26 9.14 5.25 1.89
N LYS A 27 9.36 5.15 0.57
CA LYS A 27 8.34 4.78 -0.41
C LYS A 27 7.96 3.30 -0.34
N GLU A 28 8.94 2.41 -0.13
CA GLU A 28 8.67 0.98 0.13
C GLU A 28 7.87 0.79 1.42
N LEU A 29 8.29 1.43 2.51
CA LEU A 29 7.60 1.32 3.80
C LEU A 29 6.17 1.88 3.73
N ALA A 30 5.98 3.00 3.01
CA ALA A 30 4.65 3.56 2.77
C ALA A 30 3.78 2.62 1.92
N GLY A 31 4.36 1.95 0.92
CA GLY A 31 3.69 0.94 0.11
C GLY A 31 3.20 -0.25 0.94
N GLU A 32 4.07 -0.84 1.77
CA GLU A 32 3.72 -1.97 2.65
C GLU A 32 2.64 -1.60 3.70
N LEU A 33 2.70 -0.38 4.23
CA LEU A 33 1.68 0.14 5.16
C LEU A 33 0.32 0.30 4.48
N VAL A 34 0.30 0.83 3.25
CA VAL A 34 -0.94 0.99 2.48
C VAL A 34 -1.51 -0.39 2.12
N ASP A 35 -0.67 -1.34 1.74
CA ASP A 35 -1.10 -2.71 1.44
C ASP A 35 -1.73 -3.38 2.67
N SER A 36 -1.06 -3.31 3.82
CA SER A 36 -1.58 -3.81 5.09
C SER A 36 -2.90 -3.13 5.50
N PHE A 37 -3.06 -1.83 5.20
CA PHE A 37 -4.29 -1.11 5.47
C PHE A 37 -5.44 -1.57 4.58
N VAL A 38 -5.18 -1.80 3.28
CA VAL A 38 -6.18 -2.33 2.34
C VAL A 38 -6.62 -3.73 2.75
N GLU A 39 -5.69 -4.62 3.10
CA GLU A 39 -6.00 -5.96 3.60
C GLU A 39 -6.86 -5.90 4.88
N ASN A 40 -6.48 -5.04 5.83
CA ASN A 40 -7.27 -4.86 7.05
C ASN A 40 -8.66 -4.30 6.76
N LYS A 41 -8.78 -3.37 5.82
CA LYS A 41 -10.09 -2.84 5.38
C LYS A 41 -10.95 -3.93 4.76
N LEU A 42 -10.39 -4.83 3.95
CA LEU A 42 -11.13 -5.97 3.38
C LEU A 42 -11.59 -6.96 4.47
N LEU A 43 -10.71 -7.27 5.42
CA LEU A 43 -11.02 -8.18 6.53
C LEU A 43 -12.06 -7.61 7.50
N THR A 44 -12.11 -6.29 7.64
CA THR A 44 -13.07 -5.60 8.51
C THR A 44 -14.36 -5.19 7.80
N ALA A 45 -14.34 -5.06 6.47
CA ALA A 45 -15.52 -4.76 5.66
C ALA A 45 -16.56 -5.87 5.74
N CYS A 46 -16.12 -7.12 5.85
CA CYS A 46 -17.01 -8.28 5.81
C CYS A 46 -16.90 -9.06 7.12
N GLY A 47 -18.05 -9.48 7.66
CA GLY A 47 -18.08 -10.26 8.90
C GLY A 47 -17.44 -11.64 8.70
N THR A 48 -16.31 -11.92 9.35
CA THR A 48 -15.67 -13.23 9.29
C THR A 48 -15.98 -14.07 10.53
N HIS A 49 -16.29 -15.35 10.33
CA HIS A 49 -16.52 -16.30 11.42
C HIS A 49 -15.94 -17.67 11.08
N ILE A 50 -15.58 -18.46 12.11
CA ILE A 50 -15.15 -19.85 11.93
C ILE A 50 -16.41 -20.72 11.97
N SER A 51 -16.67 -21.44 10.89
CA SER A 51 -17.74 -22.44 10.84
C SER A 51 -17.47 -23.57 11.82
N ASN A 52 -18.50 -24.36 12.13
CA ASN A 52 -18.39 -25.56 12.95
C ASN A 52 -17.43 -26.63 12.39
N THR A 53 -16.96 -26.47 11.14
CA THR A 53 -15.97 -27.35 10.50
C THR A 53 -14.54 -26.78 10.52
N GLY A 54 -14.30 -25.70 11.26
CA GLY A 54 -12.99 -25.05 11.34
C GLY A 54 -12.62 -24.20 10.11
N LYS A 55 -13.55 -23.99 9.17
CA LYS A 55 -13.33 -23.13 8.00
C LYS A 55 -13.68 -21.69 8.31
N GLN A 56 -12.82 -20.75 7.91
CA GLN A 56 -13.15 -19.33 7.87
C GLN A 56 -14.23 -19.10 6.80
N VAL A 57 -15.33 -18.46 7.20
CA VAL A 57 -16.44 -18.07 6.34
C VAL A 57 -16.55 -16.57 6.38
N VAL A 58 -16.60 -15.96 5.20
CA VAL A 58 -16.85 -14.53 5.03
C VAL A 58 -18.35 -14.35 4.80
N THR A 59 -18.97 -13.49 5.60
CA THR A 59 -20.38 -13.12 5.49
C THR A 59 -20.48 -11.97 4.53
N ILE A 60 -21.19 -12.18 3.42
CA ILE A 60 -21.40 -11.17 2.39
C ILE A 60 -22.79 -10.58 2.58
N ASP A 61 -22.86 -9.48 3.33
CA ASP A 61 -24.05 -8.66 3.48
C ASP A 61 -23.95 -7.37 2.64
N THR A 62 -25.00 -6.55 2.67
CA THR A 62 -25.04 -5.30 1.89
C THR A 62 -23.94 -4.32 2.28
N ASP A 63 -23.55 -4.28 3.56
CA ASP A 63 -22.53 -3.36 4.07
C ASP A 63 -21.13 -3.79 3.59
N CYS A 64 -20.83 -5.09 3.60
CA CYS A 64 -19.63 -5.68 3.00
C CYS A 64 -19.55 -5.36 1.51
N ILE A 65 -20.65 -5.55 0.76
CA ILE A 65 -20.68 -5.23 -0.68
C ILE A 65 -20.42 -3.73 -0.90
N SER A 66 -21.08 -2.84 -0.15
CA SER A 66 -20.90 -1.38 -0.30
C SER A 66 -19.46 -0.97 0.01
N THR A 67 -18.94 -1.40 1.17
CA THR A 67 -17.59 -1.00 1.64
C THR A 67 -16.49 -1.47 0.69
N VAL A 68 -16.59 -2.70 0.19
CA VAL A 68 -15.59 -3.25 -0.74
C VAL A 68 -15.66 -2.54 -2.10
N ASN A 69 -16.86 -2.21 -2.59
CA ASN A 69 -17.00 -1.44 -3.83
C ASN A 69 -16.53 0.02 -3.68
N GLU A 70 -16.81 0.68 -2.56
CA GLU A 70 -16.28 2.02 -2.24
C GLU A 70 -14.75 2.01 -2.20
N LEU A 71 -14.15 1.00 -1.58
CA LEU A 71 -12.71 0.82 -1.56
C LEU A 71 -12.13 0.62 -2.96
N LEU A 72 -12.76 -0.22 -3.78
CA LEU A 72 -12.35 -0.44 -5.16
C LEU A 72 -12.42 0.87 -5.97
N GLN A 73 -13.52 1.60 -5.86
CA GLN A 73 -13.72 2.87 -6.57
C GLN A 73 -12.67 3.91 -6.16
N ALA A 74 -12.40 4.05 -4.86
CA ALA A 74 -11.35 4.95 -4.37
C ALA A 74 -9.99 4.59 -4.95
N LEU A 75 -9.64 3.30 -4.99
CA LEU A 75 -8.37 2.83 -5.54
C LEU A 75 -8.31 2.96 -7.07
N GLU A 76 -9.43 2.84 -7.80
CA GLU A 76 -9.46 3.05 -9.25
C GLU A 76 -9.30 4.53 -9.64
N THR A 77 -9.64 5.46 -8.74
CA THR A 77 -9.50 6.91 -8.98
C THR A 77 -8.13 7.49 -8.65
N GLU A 78 -7.31 6.78 -7.88
CA GLU A 78 -5.99 7.24 -7.46
C GLU A 78 -4.88 6.79 -8.43
N PRO A 79 -3.84 7.61 -8.68
CA PRO A 79 -2.71 7.20 -9.49
C PRO A 79 -1.77 6.26 -8.71
N ASN A 80 -1.27 5.21 -9.39
CA ASN A 80 -0.32 4.21 -8.86
C ASN A 80 -0.89 3.21 -7.84
N THR A 81 -2.21 3.04 -7.78
CA THR A 81 -2.92 2.07 -6.90
C THR A 81 -3.42 0.83 -7.66
N ASN A 82 -3.03 0.65 -8.93
CA ASN A 82 -3.49 -0.46 -9.79
C ASN A 82 -3.31 -1.84 -9.16
N GLU A 83 -2.19 -2.06 -8.45
CA GLU A 83 -1.91 -3.33 -7.78
C GLU A 83 -2.88 -3.56 -6.61
N LEU A 84 -3.17 -2.51 -5.82
CA LEU A 84 -4.12 -2.57 -4.71
C LEU A 84 -5.56 -2.76 -5.22
N ALA A 85 -5.95 -2.05 -6.28
CA ALA A 85 -7.25 -2.25 -6.94
C ALA A 85 -7.40 -3.69 -7.47
N SER A 86 -6.32 -4.27 -7.99
CA SER A 86 -6.29 -5.68 -8.40
C SER A 86 -6.46 -6.63 -7.22
N LYS A 87 -5.85 -6.35 -6.05
CA LYS A 87 -6.02 -7.16 -4.83
C LYS A 87 -7.46 -7.12 -4.32
N VAL A 88 -8.08 -5.93 -4.30
CA VAL A 88 -9.49 -5.78 -3.93
C VAL A 88 -10.39 -6.54 -4.90
N SER A 89 -10.14 -6.44 -6.21
CA SER A 89 -10.89 -7.18 -7.23
C SER A 89 -10.77 -8.69 -7.05
N ALA A 90 -9.56 -9.21 -6.78
CA ALA A 90 -9.34 -10.63 -6.51
C ALA A 90 -10.07 -11.11 -5.24
N PHE A 91 -10.10 -10.28 -4.18
CA PHE A 91 -10.89 -10.57 -2.99
C PHE A 91 -12.40 -10.64 -3.30
N MET A 92 -12.90 -9.72 -4.12
CA MET A 92 -14.30 -9.74 -4.55
C MET A 92 -14.65 -11.01 -5.31
N GLU A 93 -13.80 -11.41 -6.27
CA GLU A 93 -13.97 -12.65 -7.05
C GLU A 93 -13.96 -13.89 -6.15
N ALA A 94 -13.00 -13.99 -5.23
CA ALA A 94 -12.87 -15.12 -4.32
C ALA A 94 -14.09 -15.30 -3.40
N ASN A 95 -14.77 -14.20 -3.07
CA ASN A 95 -15.90 -14.18 -2.14
C ASN A 95 -17.27 -13.98 -2.83
N ASN A 96 -17.31 -13.96 -4.16
CA ASN A 96 -18.52 -13.71 -4.96
C ASN A 96 -19.21 -12.37 -4.62
N ILE A 97 -18.43 -11.33 -4.33
CA ILE A 97 -18.94 -9.97 -4.08
C ILE A 97 -19.24 -9.32 -5.45
N PRO A 98 -20.50 -8.92 -5.72
CA PRO A 98 -20.83 -8.27 -6.98
C PRO A 98 -20.18 -6.88 -7.06
N LYS A 99 -19.59 -6.56 -8.21
CA LYS A 99 -19.15 -5.20 -8.51
C LYS A 99 -20.36 -4.31 -8.80
N THR A 100 -20.48 -3.23 -8.06
CA THR A 100 -21.50 -2.19 -8.25
C THR A 100 -20.81 -0.97 -8.84
N HIS A 101 -21.32 -0.48 -9.97
CA HIS A 101 -20.81 0.70 -10.67
C HIS A 101 -21.16 2.00 -9.96
#